data_AF-S0G139-F1
#
_entry.id   AF-S0G139-F1
#
_cell.length_a   1.000
_cell.length_b   1.000
_cell.length_c   1.000
_cell.angle_alpha   90.00
_cell.angle_beta   90.00
_cell.angle_gamma   90.00
#
_symmetry.space_group_name_H-M   'P 1'
#
loop_
_entity.id
_entity.type
_entity.pdbx_description
1 polymer ?
#
loop_
_entity_poly.entity_id
_entity_poly.type
_entity_poly.pdbx_seq_one_letter_code
_entity_poly.pdbx_strand_id
1 'polypeptide(L)'
;MAKVLKKSNDISFTTNVLVTKEDGLFVAHCLELDIVAVGETFDDAQREIVSLICAQIDYAFTNDNLDNLFHPAPPEAWQKFYKCNEQVERKYKIRHSMKNRTNPEKIIPPWLITKTCEPPNTFFYA
;
A
#
# COMPACT_ATOMS: atom_id res chain seq x y z
N MET A 1 -3.02 -30.48 -17.31
CA MET A 1 -3.80 -29.26 -17.01
C MET A 1 -3.80 -29.06 -15.51
N ALA A 2 -2.87 -28.27 -14.97
CA ALA A 2 -2.78 -28.09 -13.52
C ALA A 2 -3.86 -27.10 -13.05
N LYS A 3 -4.73 -27.54 -12.14
CA LYS A 3 -5.70 -26.67 -11.47
C LYS A 3 -5.09 -26.25 -10.13
N VAL A 4 -4.51 -25.05 -10.08
CA VAL A 4 -4.06 -24.45 -8.82
C VAL A 4 -5.25 -23.76 -8.19
N LEU A 5 -5.90 -24.43 -7.24
CA LEU A 5 -6.84 -23.79 -6.33
C LEU A 5 -6.12 -23.61 -4.98
N LYS A 6 -5.30 -22.56 -4.88
CA LYS A 6 -4.75 -22.14 -3.58
C LYS A 6 -5.89 -21.52 -2.77
N LYS A 7 -6.02 -21.96 -1.53
CA LYS A 7 -6.92 -21.40 -0.51
C LYS A 7 -6.69 -19.88 -0.44
N SER A 8 -7.75 -19.06 -0.51
CA SER A 8 -7.65 -17.60 -0.66
C SER A 8 -6.86 -16.89 0.45
N ASN A 9 -6.64 -17.54 1.59
CA ASN A 9 -5.91 -16.99 2.74
C ASN A 9 -4.43 -16.63 2.48
N ASP A 10 -3.83 -17.14 1.40
CA ASP A 10 -2.42 -16.88 1.07
C ASP A 10 -2.24 -15.76 0.02
N ILE A 11 -3.33 -15.22 -0.52
CA ILE A 11 -3.27 -14.16 -1.52
C ILE A 11 -3.00 -12.83 -0.82
N SER A 12 -2.00 -12.09 -1.31
CA SER A 12 -1.66 -10.77 -0.80
C SER A 12 -1.44 -9.81 -1.95
N PHE A 13 -1.76 -8.55 -1.70
CA PHE A 13 -1.35 -7.42 -2.52
C PHE A 13 -0.10 -6.81 -1.87
N THR A 14 0.97 -6.62 -2.63
CA THR A 14 2.22 -6.09 -2.10
C THR A 14 2.52 -4.72 -2.71
N THR A 15 2.83 -3.74 -1.89
CA THR A 15 3.22 -2.39 -2.32
C THR A 15 4.52 -1.93 -1.66
N ASN A 16 5.20 -0.99 -2.32
CA ASN A 16 6.33 -0.26 -1.80
C ASN A 16 5.84 1.13 -1.34
N VAL A 17 6.23 1.53 -0.13
CA VAL A 17 5.88 2.82 0.45
C VAL A 17 7.15 3.57 0.80
N LEU A 18 7.33 4.75 0.20
CA LEU A 18 8.39 5.68 0.57
C LEU A 18 7.85 6.65 1.61
N VAL A 19 8.49 6.77 2.78
CA VAL A 19 8.15 7.81 3.76
C VAL A 19 9.29 8.82 3.85
N THR A 20 8.99 10.10 3.55
CA THR A 20 9.90 11.23 3.70
C THR A 20 9.39 12.19 4.78
N LYS A 21 10.28 13.06 5.29
CA LYS A 21 9.91 14.15 6.19
C LYS A 21 10.08 15.47 5.44
N GLU A 22 9.00 16.22 5.27
CA GLU A 22 8.93 17.45 4.48
C GLU A 22 8.13 18.49 5.29
N ASP A 23 8.69 19.69 5.48
CA ASP A 23 8.07 20.79 6.23
C ASP A 23 7.50 20.40 7.62
N GLY A 24 8.20 19.50 8.33
CA GLY A 24 7.81 19.02 9.65
C GLY A 24 6.76 17.90 9.65
N LEU A 25 6.23 17.52 8.48
CA LEU A 25 5.26 16.44 8.30
C LEU A 25 5.92 15.19 7.70
N PHE A 26 5.32 14.04 7.94
CA PHE A 26 5.68 12.79 7.29
C PHE A 26 4.79 12.59 6.06
N VAL A 27 5.42 12.38 4.91
CA VAL A 27 4.76 12.15 3.62
C VAL A 27 4.99 10.71 3.22
N ALA A 28 3.93 9.91 3.13
CA ALA A 28 3.97 8.52 2.71
C ALA A 28 3.45 8.39 1.28
N HIS A 29 4.26 7.81 0.38
CA HIS A 29 3.96 7.65 -1.04
C HIS A 29 3.93 6.17 -1.42
N CYS A 30 2.76 5.64 -1.75
CA CYS A 30 2.58 4.30 -2.30
C CYS A 30 2.97 4.31 -3.78
N LEU A 31 4.00 3.55 -4.15
CA LEU A 31 4.65 3.70 -5.44
C LEU A 31 3.94 2.96 -6.58
N GLU A 32 3.22 1.88 -6.30
CA GLU A 32 2.46 1.13 -7.33
C GLU A 32 1.16 1.81 -7.72
N LEU A 33 0.62 2.66 -6.84
CA LEU A 33 -0.70 3.29 -6.99
C LEU A 33 -0.63 4.82 -7.14
N ASP A 34 0.56 5.41 -6.98
CA ASP A 34 0.80 6.86 -6.95
C ASP A 34 -0.12 7.62 -5.98
N ILE A 35 -0.32 7.03 -4.80
CA ILE A 35 -1.13 7.60 -3.72
C ILE A 35 -0.21 8.20 -2.68
N VAL A 36 -0.54 9.42 -2.25
CA VAL A 36 0.18 10.13 -1.18
C VAL A 36 -0.72 10.33 0.02
N ALA A 37 -0.16 10.13 1.22
CA ALA A 37 -0.76 10.47 2.49
C ALA A 37 0.22 11.29 3.32
N VAL A 38 -0.31 12.09 4.25
CA VAL A 38 0.50 12.95 5.14
C VAL A 38 0.07 12.73 6.58
N GLY A 39 1.02 12.82 7.51
CA GLY A 39 0.77 12.75 8.94
C GLY A 39 1.76 13.60 9.75
N GLU A 40 1.35 13.98 10.96
CA GLU A 40 2.23 14.70 11.90
C GLU A 40 3.33 13.78 12.46
N THR A 41 3.03 12.48 12.54
CA THR A 41 3.98 11.44 12.91
C THR A 41 4.12 10.41 11.79
N PHE A 42 5.21 9.63 11.84
CA PHE A 42 5.39 8.49 10.95
C PHE A 42 4.19 7.52 11.01
N ASP A 43 3.71 7.22 12.22
CA ASP A 43 2.59 6.30 12.42
C ASP A 43 1.28 6.84 11.85
N ASP A 44 1.07 8.16 11.89
CA ASP A 44 -0.10 8.79 11.26
C ASP A 44 -0.04 8.67 9.74
N ALA A 45 1.10 9.00 9.13
CA ALA A 45 1.28 8.88 7.68
C ALA A 45 1.16 7.42 7.21
N GLN A 46 1.74 6.47 7.96
CA GLN A 46 1.67 5.04 7.68
C GLN A 46 0.24 4.50 7.83
N ARG A 47 -0.50 4.93 8.85
CA ARG A 47 -1.90 4.54 9.04
C ARG A 47 -2.76 5.06 7.89
N GLU A 48 -2.57 6.32 7.50
CA GLU A 48 -3.35 6.96 6.46
C GLU A 48 -3.07 6.34 5.09
N ILE A 49 -1.80 6.13 4.71
CA ILE A 49 -1.47 5.51 3.42
C ILE A 49 -2.03 4.09 3.31
N VAL A 50 -2.00 3.30 4.39
CA VAL A 50 -2.59 1.95 4.41
C VAL A 50 -4.11 2.02 4.21
N SER A 51 -4.77 2.99 4.85
CA SER A 51 -6.21 3.21 4.67
C SER A 51 -6.55 3.50 3.22
N LEU A 52 -5.82 4.42 2.57
CA LEU A 52 -6.04 4.78 1.17
C LEU A 52 -5.74 3.63 0.21
N ILE A 53 -4.65 2.88 0.42
CA ILE A 53 -4.33 1.68 -0.38
C ILE A 53 -5.47 0.66 -0.28
N CYS A 54 -5.94 0.38 0.95
CA CYS A 54 -7.04 -0.56 1.16
C CYS A 54 -8.33 -0.11 0.46
N ALA A 55 -8.67 1.19 0.54
CA ALA A 55 -9.83 1.75 -0.11
C ALA A 55 -9.73 1.66 -1.64
N GLN A 56 -8.56 1.96 -2.22
CA GLN A 56 -8.32 1.87 -3.65
C GLN A 56 -8.45 0.43 -4.15
N ILE A 57 -7.88 -0.54 -3.43
CA ILE A 57 -8.03 -1.97 -3.75
C ILE A 57 -9.51 -2.37 -3.67
N ASP A 58 -10.20 -2.07 -2.57
CA ASP A 58 -11.62 -2.44 -2.38
C ASP A 58 -12.49 -1.84 -3.50
N TYR A 59 -12.25 -0.57 -3.86
CA TYR A 59 -12.94 0.10 -4.96
C TYR A 59 -12.69 -0.57 -6.31
N ALA A 60 -11.42 -0.82 -6.66
CA ALA A 60 -11.07 -1.40 -7.96
C ALA A 60 -11.68 -2.79 -8.14
N PHE A 61 -11.63 -3.64 -7.12
CA PHE A 61 -12.24 -4.97 -7.17
C PHE A 61 -13.78 -4.92 -7.18
N THR A 62 -14.39 -3.99 -6.43
CA THR A 62 -15.85 -3.90 -6.35
C THR A 62 -16.48 -3.36 -7.63
N ASN A 63 -15.79 -2.45 -8.32
CA ASN A 63 -16.32 -1.76 -9.50
C ASN A 63 -15.79 -2.31 -10.83
N ASP A 64 -15.12 -3.47 -10.81
CA ASP A 64 -14.47 -4.06 -12.00
C ASP A 64 -13.47 -3.12 -12.69
N ASN A 65 -12.76 -2.32 -11.88
CA ASN A 65 -11.89 -1.25 -12.34
C ASN A 65 -10.41 -1.59 -12.13
N LEU A 66 -10.06 -2.88 -12.27
CA LEU A 66 -8.70 -3.38 -12.03
C LEU A 66 -7.68 -2.82 -13.03
N ASP A 67 -8.10 -2.55 -14.26
CA ASP A 67 -7.24 -1.95 -15.30
C ASP A 67 -6.71 -0.56 -14.91
N ASN A 68 -7.42 0.13 -14.00
CA ASN A 68 -7.03 1.44 -13.47
C ASN A 68 -6.50 1.37 -12.03
N LEU A 69 -6.25 0.16 -11.50
CA LEU A 69 -5.71 0.00 -10.14
C LEU A 69 -4.25 0.46 -10.08
N PHE A 70 -3.42 0.02 -11.02
CA PHE A 70 -2.00 0.32 -11.03
C PHE A 70 -1.72 1.64 -11.77
N HIS A 71 -1.14 2.58 -11.03
CA HIS A 71 -0.66 3.85 -11.55
C HIS A 71 0.70 4.11 -10.91
N PRO A 72 1.81 3.73 -11.56
CA PRO A 72 3.12 3.81 -10.92
C PRO A 72 3.54 5.26 -10.70
N ALA A 73 4.09 5.54 -9.52
CA ALA A 73 4.66 6.82 -9.16
C ALA A 73 5.81 7.22 -10.12
N PRO A 74 6.13 8.53 -10.21
CA PRO A 74 7.24 9.02 -11.03
C PRO A 74 8.59 8.34 -10.70
N PRO A 75 9.50 8.20 -11.68
CA PRO A 75 10.79 7.52 -11.49
C PRO A 75 11.62 8.06 -10.33
N GLU A 76 11.51 9.33 -10.00
CA GLU A 76 12.25 9.99 -8.92
C GLU A 76 11.88 9.41 -7.54
N ALA A 77 10.60 9.06 -7.33
CA ALA A 77 10.14 8.43 -6.09
C ALA A 77 10.71 7.01 -5.94
N TRP A 78 10.71 6.23 -7.03
CA TRP A 78 11.34 4.92 -7.06
C TRP A 78 12.85 4.97 -6.79
N GLN A 79 13.55 5.94 -7.39
CA GLN A 79 14.98 6.13 -7.13
C GLN A 79 15.26 6.43 -5.66
N LYS A 80 14.44 7.27 -5.00
CA LYS A 80 14.55 7.53 -3.56
C LYS A 80 14.32 6.26 -2.74
N PHE A 81 13.28 5.49 -3.08
CA PHE A 81 12.96 4.23 -2.40
C PHE A 81 14.09 3.19 -2.50
N TYR A 82 14.70 3.02 -3.68
CA TYR A 82 15.81 2.09 -3.86
C TYR A 82 17.12 2.54 -3.20
N LYS A 83 17.28 3.83 -2.92
CA LYS A 83 18.40 4.36 -2.12
C LYS A 83 18.21 4.15 -0.62
N CYS A 84 17.03 3.72 -0.19
CA CYS A 84 16.74 3.43 1.20
C CYS A 84 17.45 2.15 1.64
N ASN A 85 18.20 2.23 2.74
CA ASN A 85 19.00 1.10 3.21
C ASN A 85 18.15 0.04 3.92
N GLU A 86 17.04 0.43 4.55
CA GLU A 86 16.18 -0.47 5.32
C GLU A 86 14.73 -0.33 4.89
N GLN A 87 14.11 -1.47 4.57
CA GLN A 87 12.70 -1.58 4.19
C GLN A 87 12.03 -2.53 5.17
N VAL A 88 11.01 -2.03 5.87
CA VAL A 88 10.27 -2.80 6.86
C VAL A 88 9.00 -3.34 6.23
N GLU A 89 8.85 -4.67 6.21
CA GLU A 89 7.64 -5.33 5.76
C GLU A 89 6.57 -5.33 6.87
N ARG A 90 5.37 -4.85 6.55
CA ARG A 90 4.20 -4.90 7.43
C ARG A 90 3.01 -5.52 6.71
N LYS A 91 2.23 -6.33 7.43
CA LYS A 91 1.07 -7.04 6.91
C LYS A 91 -0.23 -6.51 7.52
N TYR A 92 -1.18 -6.13 6.68
CA TYR A 92 -2.46 -5.56 7.04
C TYR A 92 -3.59 -6.39 6.48
N LYS A 93 -4.71 -6.44 7.22
CA LYS A 93 -5.94 -7.06 6.74
C LYS A 93 -6.74 -6.01 5.98
N ILE A 94 -7.13 -6.32 4.74
CA ILE A 94 -8.00 -5.43 3.98
C ILE A 94 -9.42 -5.57 4.55
N ARG A 95 -9.98 -4.46 5.06
CA ARG A 95 -11.37 -4.41 5.53
C ARG A 95 -12.26 -4.04 4.37
N HIS A 96 -13.16 -4.94 3.99
CA HIS A 96 -14.14 -4.69 2.94
C HIS A 96 -15.21 -3.73 3.43
N SER A 97 -15.41 -2.63 2.71
CA SER A 97 -16.48 -1.67 3.01
C SER A 97 -17.85 -2.18 2.52
N MET A 98 -17.85 -3.01 1.49
CA MET A 98 -19.06 -3.52 0.84
C MET A 98 -19.09 -5.06 0.81
N LYS A 99 -20.20 -5.65 1.31
CA LYS A 99 -20.49 -7.07 1.11
C LYS A 99 -20.86 -7.28 -0.36
N ASN A 100 -19.90 -7.69 -1.19
CA ASN A 100 -20.22 -8.14 -2.55
C ASN A 100 -21.09 -9.40 -2.48
N ARG A 101 -22.41 -9.21 -2.54
CA ARG A 101 -23.41 -10.29 -2.58
C ARG A 101 -23.51 -10.95 -3.96
N THR A 102 -22.80 -10.49 -4.98
CA THR A 102 -23.21 -10.72 -6.38
C THR A 102 -22.21 -11.42 -7.29
N ASN A 103 -20.94 -11.67 -6.92
CA ASN A 103 -20.06 -12.48 -7.77
C ASN A 103 -19.05 -13.34 -6.99
N PRO A 104 -19.23 -14.68 -6.91
CA PRO A 104 -18.33 -15.58 -6.20
C PRO A 104 -16.96 -15.78 -6.89
N GLU A 105 -16.76 -15.27 -8.11
CA GLU A 105 -15.51 -15.43 -8.86
C GLU A 105 -14.47 -14.32 -8.61
N LYS A 106 -14.88 -13.17 -8.05
CA LYS A 106 -13.96 -12.06 -7.76
C LYS A 106 -13.36 -12.19 -6.37
N ILE A 107 -12.13 -12.70 -6.31
CA ILE A 107 -11.36 -12.86 -5.08
C ILE A 107 -10.55 -11.59 -4.84
N ILE A 108 -10.94 -10.80 -3.85
CA ILE A 108 -10.13 -9.69 -3.34
C ILE A 108 -9.03 -10.29 -2.45
N PRO A 109 -7.75 -9.87 -2.59
CA PRO A 109 -6.70 -10.27 -1.66
C PRO A 109 -7.09 -9.93 -0.20
N PRO A 110 -7.07 -10.89 0.73
CA PRO A 110 -7.39 -10.61 2.13
C PRO A 110 -6.31 -9.80 2.86
N TRP A 111 -5.09 -9.76 2.30
CA TRP A 111 -3.93 -9.14 2.93
C TRP A 111 -3.29 -8.10 2.02
N LEU A 112 -2.88 -6.99 2.64
CA LEU A 112 -1.94 -6.02 2.08
C LEU A 112 -0.60 -6.22 2.77
N ILE A 113 0.49 -6.26 2.01
CA ILE A 113 1.86 -6.23 2.52
C ILE A 113 2.49 -4.92 2.02
N THR A 114 2.97 -4.08 2.93
CA THR A 114 3.73 -2.88 2.57
C THR A 114 5.20 -3.09 2.88
N LYS A 115 6.07 -2.80 1.92
CA LYS A 115 7.50 -2.62 2.11
C LYS A 115 7.75 -1.13 2.31
N THR A 116 7.87 -0.71 3.56
CA THR A 116 8.03 0.71 3.89
C THR A 116 9.50 1.07 4.03
N CYS A 117 9.98 2.01 3.22
CA CYS A 117 11.21 2.73 3.52
C CYS A 117 10.92 3.79 4.59
N GLU A 118 11.57 3.67 5.73
CA GLU A 118 11.43 4.61 6.85
C GLU A 118 12.52 5.68 6.78
N PRO A 119 12.22 6.94 7.15
CA PRO A 119 13.27 7.93 7.29
C PRO A 119 14.24 7.48 8.41
N PRO A 120 15.55 7.68 8.24
CA PRO A 120 16.51 7.27 9.26
C PRO A 120 16.20 7.95 10.60
N ASN A 121 16.33 7.18 11.68
CA ASN A 121 15.97 7.58 13.05
C ASN A 121 16.79 8.77 13.60
N THR A 122 17.71 9.33 12.80
CA THR A 122 18.61 10.44 13.15
C THR A 122 17.97 11.83 13.07
N PHE A 123 16.72 11.97 12.62
CA PHE A 123 16.01 13.26 12.57
C PHE A 123 15.29 13.66 13.87
N PHE A 124 15.48 12.92 14.97
CA PHE A 124 14.92 13.25 16.29
C PHE A 124 15.84 14.11 17.18
N TYR A 125 17.04 14.47 16.70
CA TYR A 125 17.99 15.33 17.41
C TYR A 125 18.52 16.45 16.52
N ALA A 126 17.70 17.46 16.22
CA ALA A 126 18.14 18.76 15.75
C ALA A 126 17.18 19.84 16.22
#